data_AF-A0A699Z5W0-F1
#
_entry.id   AF-A0A699Z5W0-F1
#
_cell.length_a   1.000
_cell.length_b   1.000
_cell.length_c   1.000
_cell.angle_alpha   90.00
_cell.angle_beta   90.00
_cell.angle_gamma   90.00
#
_symmetry.space_group_name_H-M   'P 1'
#
loop_
_entity.id
_entity.type
_entity.pdbx_description
1 polymer ?
#
loop_
_entity_poly.entity_id
_entity_poly.type
_entity_poly.pdbx_seq_one_letter_code
_entity_poly.pdbx_strand_id
1 'polypeptide(L)'
;MSSYTAAGCACHVGSAKQLKAFVESGVKEFGRIDVLVSNAAVSPAAAPITETTEDAIDKILNINLKSAVLLVQYALPHMKTPGAAIVINSSVTAYKSVPEPA
;
A
#
# COMPACT_ATOMS: atom_id res chain seq x y z
N MET A 1 -4.74 -26.42 20.56
CA MET A 1 -4.14 -25.16 20.07
C MET A 1 -4.55 -25.02 18.62
N SER A 2 -5.20 -23.92 18.25
CA SER A 2 -5.45 -23.60 16.84
C SER A 2 -4.11 -23.28 16.17
N SER A 3 -3.73 -23.98 15.12
CA SER A 3 -2.52 -23.66 14.34
C SER A 3 -2.80 -22.46 13.44
N TYR A 4 -1.90 -21.46 13.45
CA TYR A 4 -1.94 -20.35 12.51
C TYR A 4 -1.03 -20.62 11.31
N THR A 5 -1.47 -20.24 10.11
CA THR A 5 -0.67 -20.31 8.88
C THR A 5 -0.19 -18.91 8.51
N ALA A 6 1.08 -18.80 8.11
CA ALA A 6 1.67 -17.56 7.63
C ALA A 6 2.41 -17.81 6.32
N ALA A 7 2.31 -16.87 5.38
CA ALA A 7 3.00 -16.90 4.10
C ALA A 7 3.58 -15.52 3.78
N GLY A 8 4.70 -15.50 3.06
CA GLY A 8 5.39 -14.28 2.65
C GLY A 8 5.51 -14.18 1.13
N CYS A 9 5.35 -12.98 0.59
CA CYS A 9 5.54 -12.69 -0.83
C CYS A 9 6.20 -11.33 -0.97
N ALA A 10 7.41 -11.30 -1.55
CA ALA A 10 8.08 -10.04 -1.84
C ALA A 10 7.34 -9.30 -2.97
N CYS A 11 7.00 -8.03 -2.75
CA CYS A 11 6.24 -7.23 -3.70
C CYS A 11 6.70 -5.78 -3.68
N HIS A 12 7.25 -5.31 -4.81
CA HIS A 12 7.40 -3.88 -5.03
C HIS A 12 6.06 -3.28 -5.43
N VAL A 13 5.45 -2.52 -4.50
CA VAL A 13 4.12 -1.92 -4.68
C VAL A 13 4.04 -0.90 -5.84
N GLY A 14 5.16 -0.35 -6.29
CA GLY A 14 5.19 0.49 -7.49
C GLY A 14 5.00 -0.28 -8.80
N SER A 15 5.01 -1.62 -8.76
CA SER A 15 4.76 -2.50 -9.90
C SER A 15 3.35 -3.08 -9.84
N ALA A 16 2.47 -2.62 -10.73
CA ALA A 16 1.10 -3.15 -10.85
C ALA A 16 1.07 -4.67 -11.08
N LYS A 17 2.04 -5.21 -11.85
CA LYS A 17 2.19 -6.65 -12.06
C LYS A 17 2.48 -7.40 -10.76
N GLN A 18 3.39 -6.89 -9.93
CA GLN A 18 3.72 -7.54 -8.65
C GLN A 18 2.59 -7.39 -7.63
N LEU A 19 1.89 -6.25 -7.58
CA LEU A 19 0.70 -6.08 -6.73
C LEU A 19 -0.38 -7.12 -7.04
N LYS A 20 -0.68 -7.31 -8.33
CA LYS A 20 -1.67 -8.31 -8.76
C LYS A 20 -1.23 -9.72 -8.36
N ALA A 21 0.04 -10.07 -8.60
CA ALA A 21 0.59 -11.37 -8.20
C ALA A 21 0.59 -11.58 -6.67
N PHE A 22 0.83 -10.52 -5.90
CA PHE A 22 0.80 -10.56 -4.43
C PHE A 22 -0.62 -10.89 -3.91
N VAL A 23 -1.65 -10.23 -4.45
CA VAL A 23 -3.04 -10.52 -4.12
C VAL A 23 -3.40 -11.95 -4.50
N GLU A 24 -3.07 -12.38 -5.73
CA GLU A 24 -3.33 -13.73 -6.22
C GLU A 24 -2.64 -14.80 -5.35
N SER A 25 -1.42 -14.52 -4.88
CA SER A 25 -0.70 -15.42 -3.97
C SER A 25 -1.40 -15.56 -2.62
N GLY A 26 -1.88 -14.46 -2.04
CA GLY A 26 -2.63 -14.51 -0.79
C GLY A 26 -3.95 -15.28 -0.92
N VAL A 27 -4.68 -15.06 -2.02
CA VAL A 27 -5.91 -15.80 -2.31
C VAL A 27 -5.63 -17.28 -2.55
N LYS A 28 -4.53 -17.63 -3.23
CA LYS A 28 -4.13 -19.02 -3.45
C LYS A 28 -3.84 -19.75 -2.13
N GLU A 29 -3.17 -19.10 -1.20
CA GLU A 29 -2.76 -19.69 0.08
C GLU A 29 -3.93 -19.78 1.08
N PHE A 30 -4.72 -18.71 1.20
CA PHE A 30 -5.73 -18.56 2.25
C PHE A 30 -7.18 -18.68 1.75
N GLY A 31 -7.38 -18.83 0.44
CA GLY A 31 -8.67 -18.98 -0.22
C GLY A 31 -9.46 -17.68 -0.45
N ARG A 32 -9.26 -16.67 0.40
CA ARG A 32 -9.94 -15.36 0.34
C ARG A 32 -9.14 -14.27 1.05
N ILE A 33 -9.65 -13.04 0.99
CA ILE A 33 -9.11 -11.90 1.75
C ILE A 33 -10.23 -11.36 2.64
N ASP A 34 -10.07 -11.46 3.95
CA ASP A 34 -11.01 -10.88 4.92
C ASP A 34 -10.62 -9.44 5.30
N VAL A 35 -9.31 -9.16 5.38
CA VAL A 35 -8.79 -7.82 5.70
C VAL A 35 -7.65 -7.49 4.74
N LEU A 36 -7.71 -6.31 4.14
CA LEU A 36 -6.61 -5.73 3.36
C LEU A 36 -6.01 -4.56 4.13
N VAL A 37 -4.69 -4.55 4.30
CA VAL A 37 -3.96 -3.42 4.89
C VAL A 37 -2.96 -2.86 3.87
N SER A 38 -3.25 -1.66 3.35
CA SER A 38 -2.34 -0.90 2.50
C SER A 38 -1.46 0.00 3.37
N ASN A 39 -0.23 -0.42 3.64
CA ASN A 39 0.69 0.29 4.54
C ASN A 39 1.98 0.78 3.87
N ALA A 40 2.45 0.13 2.79
CA ALA A 40 3.72 0.47 2.17
C ALA A 40 3.72 1.92 1.66
N ALA A 41 4.72 2.70 2.06
CA ALA A 41 4.86 4.10 1.69
C ALA A 41 6.33 4.51 1.58
N VAL A 42 6.59 5.60 0.87
CA VAL A 42 7.88 6.29 0.85
C VAL A 42 7.70 7.75 1.23
N SER A 43 8.69 8.29 1.93
CA SER A 43 8.88 9.72 2.12
C SER A 43 10.33 10.00 1.75
N PRO A 44 10.61 10.52 0.55
CA PRO A 44 11.92 11.07 0.24
C PRO A 44 12.34 12.07 1.32
N ALA A 45 13.65 12.24 1.52
CA ALA A 45 14.17 13.21 2.48
C ALA A 45 13.55 14.59 2.24
N ALA A 46 13.30 15.34 3.31
CA ALA A 46 12.81 16.71 3.21
C ALA A 46 13.83 17.53 2.40
N ALA A 47 13.43 17.93 1.21
CA ALA A 47 14.16 18.86 0.36
C ALA A 47 13.28 20.09 0.16
N PRO A 48 13.87 21.28 0.02
CA PRO A 48 13.13 22.46 -0.39
C PRO A 48 12.28 22.17 -1.61
N ILE A 49 11.09 22.78 -1.69
CA ILE A 49 10.23 22.61 -2.86
C ILE A 49 10.94 22.97 -4.18
N THR A 50 11.90 23.90 -4.14
CA THR A 50 12.74 24.31 -5.28
C THR A 50 13.71 23.23 -5.76
N GLU A 51 13.97 22.22 -4.93
CA GLU A 51 14.86 21.09 -5.22
C GLU A 51 14.08 19.78 -5.45
N THR A 52 12.75 19.82 -5.32
CA THR A 52 11.90 18.64 -5.53
C THR A 52 11.86 18.30 -7.02
N THR A 53 12.33 17.11 -7.35
CA THR A 53 12.33 16.61 -8.74
C THR A 53 10.97 15.99 -9.11
N GLU A 54 10.64 16.01 -10.40
CA GLU A 54 9.47 15.31 -10.94
C GLU A 54 9.51 13.81 -10.58
N ASP A 55 10.68 13.16 -10.69
CA ASP A 55 10.88 11.76 -10.30
C ASP A 55 10.51 11.49 -8.83
N ALA A 56 10.81 12.43 -7.92
CA ALA A 56 10.46 12.30 -6.52
C ALA A 56 8.93 12.38 -6.32
N ILE A 57 8.27 13.31 -7.01
CA ILE A 57 6.81 13.46 -7.01
C ILE A 57 6.14 12.19 -7.56
N ASP A 58 6.59 11.73 -8.73
CA ASP A 58 6.07 10.53 -9.38
C ASP A 58 6.24 9.30 -8.50
N LYS A 59 7.40 9.17 -7.84
CA LYS A 59 7.65 8.06 -6.91
C LYS A 59 6.70 8.08 -5.71
N ILE A 60 6.46 9.25 -5.11
CA ILE A 60 5.51 9.40 -4.00
C ILE A 60 4.09 9.05 -4.46
N LEU A 61 3.64 9.60 -5.59
CA LEU A 61 2.29 9.35 -6.10
C LEU A 61 2.11 7.88 -6.53
N ASN A 62 3.12 7.29 -7.18
CA ASN A 62 3.06 5.90 -7.62
C ASN A 62 3.00 4.93 -6.42
N ILE A 63 3.78 5.18 -5.37
CA ILE A 63 3.84 4.30 -4.20
C ILE A 63 2.73 4.60 -3.20
N ASN A 64 2.53 5.84 -2.77
CA ASN A 64 1.66 6.14 -1.64
C ASN A 64 0.17 6.25 -2.04
N LEU A 65 -0.12 6.56 -3.31
CA LEU A 65 -1.50 6.75 -3.79
C LEU A 65 -1.90 5.65 -4.78
N LYS A 66 -1.25 5.58 -5.94
CA LYS A 66 -1.64 4.67 -7.02
C LYS A 66 -1.56 3.20 -6.58
N SER A 67 -0.51 2.81 -5.86
CA SER A 67 -0.38 1.43 -5.39
C SER A 67 -1.52 1.01 -4.46
N ALA A 68 -1.95 1.89 -3.55
CA ALA A 68 -3.04 1.63 -2.61
C ALA A 68 -4.36 1.42 -3.36
N VAL A 69 -4.65 2.29 -4.35
CA VAL A 69 -5.85 2.17 -5.20
C VAL A 69 -5.85 0.86 -5.98
N LEU A 70 -4.73 0.51 -6.64
CA LEU A 70 -4.62 -0.74 -7.40
C LEU A 70 -4.69 -1.97 -6.51
N LEU A 71 -4.09 -1.93 -5.32
CA LEU A 71 -4.14 -3.03 -4.36
C LEU A 71 -5.59 -3.30 -3.92
N VAL A 72 -6.36 -2.24 -3.63
CA VAL A 72 -7.80 -2.35 -3.36
C VAL A 72 -8.53 -2.93 -4.58
N GLN A 73 -8.29 -2.40 -5.78
CA GLN A 73 -8.93 -2.87 -7.00
C GLN A 73 -8.71 -4.37 -7.23
N TYR A 74 -7.49 -4.86 -7.00
CA TYR A 74 -7.17 -6.28 -7.18
C TYR A 74 -7.71 -7.16 -6.07
N ALA A 75 -7.73 -6.69 -4.82
CA ALA A 75 -8.21 -7.48 -3.68
C ALA A 75 -9.74 -7.55 -3.60
N LEU A 76 -10.45 -6.47 -3.95
CA LEU A 76 -11.90 -6.33 -3.73
C LEU A 76 -12.74 -7.49 -4.29
N PRO A 77 -12.47 -8.06 -5.48
CA PRO A 77 -13.18 -9.24 -5.99
C PRO A 77 -13.08 -10.49 -5.09
N HIS A 78 -12.08 -10.55 -4.23
CA HIS A 78 -11.79 -11.65 -3.31
C HIS A 78 -12.24 -11.38 -1.86
N MET A 79 -12.76 -10.18 -1.59
CA MET A 79 -13.24 -9.74 -0.27
C MET A 79 -14.75 -9.91 -0.14
N LYS A 80 -15.21 -11.16 -0.03
CA LYS A 80 -16.64 -11.51 -0.07
C LYS A 80 -17.28 -11.76 1.29
N THR A 81 -16.50 -11.77 2.36
CA THR A 81 -17.00 -12.10 3.70
C THR A 81 -17.74 -10.91 4.30
N PRO A 82 -18.91 -11.12 4.94
CA PRO A 82 -19.55 -10.08 5.74
C PRO A 82 -18.57 -9.50 6.76
N GLY A 83 -18.42 -8.18 6.78
CA GLY A 83 -17.46 -7.49 7.65
C GLY A 83 -16.02 -7.43 7.13
N ALA A 84 -15.77 -7.81 5.86
CA ALA A 84 -14.47 -7.58 5.24
C ALA A 84 -14.10 -6.09 5.28
N ALA A 85 -12.82 -5.79 5.53
CA ALA A 85 -12.36 -4.43 5.81
C ALA A 85 -11.09 -4.07 5.04
N ILE A 86 -11.02 -2.81 4.62
CA ILE A 86 -9.83 -2.22 4.00
C ILE A 86 -9.29 -1.15 4.96
N VAL A 87 -8.01 -1.24 5.29
CA VAL A 87 -7.29 -0.26 6.10
C VAL A 87 -6.21 0.37 5.23
N ILE A 88 -6.25 1.69 5.09
CA ILE A 88 -5.20 2.46 4.41
C ILE A 88 -4.46 3.25 5.48
N ASN A 89 -3.16 2.96 5.62
CA ASN A 89 -2.33 3.73 6.54
C ASN A 89 -1.96 5.06 5.90
N SER A 90 -2.30 6.16 6.59
CA SER A 90 -1.92 7.52 6.20
C SER A 90 -0.91 8.08 7.22
N SER A 91 -0.91 9.39 7.42
CA SER A 91 -0.06 10.06 8.40
C SER A 91 -0.76 11.27 8.97
N VAL A 92 -0.38 11.67 10.18
CA VAL A 92 -0.77 12.97 10.77
C VAL A 92 -0.34 14.15 9.90
N THR A 93 0.65 13.96 9.01
CA THR A 93 1.10 14.97 8.04
C THR A 93 0.04 15.32 7.00
N ALA A 94 -1.02 14.53 6.86
CA ALA A 94 -2.20 14.89 6.07
C ALA A 94 -2.97 16.08 6.66
N TYR A 95 -2.83 16.32 7.98
CA TYR A 95 -3.53 17.39 8.70
C TYR A 95 -2.59 18.48 9.20
N LYS A 96 -1.31 18.18 9.38
CA LYS A 96 -0.30 19.10 9.91
C LYS A 96 0.92 19.11 8.99
N SER A 97 1.23 20.26 8.40
CA SER A 97 2.51 20.43 7.73
C SER A 97 3.63 20.40 8.76
N VAL A 98 4.72 19.72 8.44
CA VAL A 98 6.00 19.90 9.15
C VAL A 98 6.67 21.09 8.47
N PRO A 99 6.89 22.22 9.16
CA PRO A 99 7.62 23.34 8.57
C PRO A 99 9.02 22.88 8.14
N GLU A 100 9.52 23.38 7.02
CA GLU A 100 10.94 23.22 6.71
C GLU A 100 11.78 23.82 7.86
N PRO A 101 12.86 23.16 8.30
CA PRO A 101 13.87 23.84 9.08
C PRO A 101 14.35 25.04 8.25
N ALA A 102 14.33 26.24 8.84
CA ALA A 102 14.83 27.46 8.23
C ALA A 102 16.30 27.33 7.81
#